data_AF-A0A7X8YBU5-F1
#
_entry.id   AF-A0A7X8YBU5-F1
#
_cell.length_a   1.000
_cell.length_b   1.000
_cell.length_c   1.000
_cell.angle_alpha   90.00
_cell.angle_beta   90.00
_cell.angle_gamma   90.00
#
_symmetry.space_group_name_H-M   'P 1'
#
loop_
_entity.id
_entity.type
_entity.pdbx_description
1 polymer ?
#
loop_
_entity_poly.entity_id
_entity_poly.type
_entity_poly.pdbx_seq_one_letter_code
_entity_poly.pdbx_strand_id
1 'polypeptide(L)' 'MGGTEREKFEERRYLWRPQVVKLYDESKTYIDGKWLTIPILSADDLHDVTKLLIMKRPAAHSSSRPKPSRKVSSR' A
#
# COMPACT_ATOMS: atom_id res chain seq x y z
N MET A 1 -8.67 1.77 -8.42
CA MET A 1 -7.87 2.86 -7.82
C MET A 1 -8.52 4.18 -8.20
N GLY A 2 -9.28 4.78 -7.29
CA GLY A 2 -9.87 6.10 -7.46
C GLY A 2 -8.83 7.22 -7.39
N GLY A 3 -9.27 8.48 -7.44
CA GLY A 3 -8.39 9.66 -7.53
C GLY A 3 -7.33 9.73 -6.42
N THR A 4 -7.75 9.70 -5.16
CA THR A 4 -6.83 9.79 -3.99
C THR A 4 -5.86 8.61 -3.90
N GLU A 5 -6.28 7.43 -4.34
CA GLU A 5 -5.43 6.22 -4.32
C GLU A 5 -4.36 6.29 -5.42
N ARG A 6 -4.71 6.87 -6.57
CA ARG A 6 -3.75 7.16 -7.64
C ARG A 6 -2.73 8.20 -7.20
N GLU A 7 -3.15 9.28 -6.56
CA GLU A 7 -2.25 10.34 -6.10
C GLU A 7 -1.17 9.79 -5.16
N LYS A 8 -1.57 8.97 -4.18
CA LYS A 8 -0.64 8.27 -3.28
C LYS A 8 0.27 7.28 -4.00
N PHE A 9 -0.22 6.66 -5.08
CA PHE A 9 0.59 5.78 -5.91
C PHE A 9 1.66 6.56 -6.67
N GLU A 10 1.29 7.70 -7.28
CA GLU A 10 2.20 8.58 -8.02
C GLU A 10 3.24 9.22 -7.10
N GLU A 11 2.86 9.68 -5.90
CA GLU A 11 3.81 10.18 -4.89
C GLU A 11 4.90 9.16 -4.54
N ARG A 12 4.53 7.87 -4.54
CA ARG A 12 5.43 6.76 -4.21
C ARG A 12 5.95 6.04 -5.44
N ARG A 13 5.77 6.60 -6.65
CA ARG A 13 6.09 5.96 -7.94
C ARG A 13 7.52 5.41 -7.97
N TYR A 14 8.47 6.14 -7.41
CA TYR A 14 9.89 5.78 -7.35
C TYR A 14 10.21 4.61 -6.40
N LEU A 15 9.30 4.30 -5.47
CA LEU A 15 9.44 3.19 -4.51
C LEU A 15 8.84 1.88 -5.04
N TRP A 16 8.05 1.95 -6.10
CA TRP A 16 7.42 0.78 -6.71
C TRP A 16 8.38 0.09 -7.67
N ARG A 17 8.26 -1.24 -7.74
CA ARG A 17 9.01 -2.03 -8.72
C ARG A 17 8.58 -1.63 -10.13
N PRO A 18 9.52 -1.59 -11.11
CA PRO A 18 9.21 -1.19 -12.49
C PRO A 18 8.08 -2.00 -13.13
N GLN A 19 7.94 -3.28 -12.75
CA GLN A 19 6.86 -4.15 -13.22
C GLN A 19 5.47 -3.66 -12.77
N VAL A 20 5.34 -3.22 -11.52
CA VAL A 20 4.08 -2.70 -10.97
C VAL A 20 3.72 -1.36 -11.61
N VAL A 21 4.71 -0.50 -11.81
CA VAL A 21 4.53 0.79 -12.51
C VAL A 21 4.08 0.57 -13.96
N LYS A 22 4.70 -0.38 -14.66
CA LYS A 22 4.31 -0.73 -16.04
C LYS A 22 2.87 -1.24 -16.12
N LEU A 23 2.48 -2.17 -15.25
CA LEU A 23 1.09 -2.65 -15.17
C LEU A 23 0.13 -1.51 -14.85
N TYR A 24 0.55 -0.59 -13.99
CA TYR A 24 -0.23 0.60 -13.69
C TYR A 24 -0.39 1.47 -14.91
N ASP A 25 0.66 1.78 -15.67
CA ASP A 25 0.57 2.60 -16.87
C ASP A 25 -0.33 1.97 -17.95
N GLU A 26 -0.18 0.66 -18.17
CA GLU A 26 -0.93 -0.12 -19.16
C GLU A 26 -2.40 -0.35 -18.76
N SER A 27 -2.75 -0.20 -17.49
CA SER A 27 -4.11 -0.49 -17.02
C SER A 27 -5.15 0.53 -17.50
N LYS A 28 -6.39 0.06 -17.72
CA LYS A 28 -7.51 0.92 -18.12
C LYS A 28 -8.05 1.73 -16.94
N THR A 29 -8.36 3.00 -17.21
CA THR A 29 -9.03 3.88 -16.24
C THR A 29 -10.53 3.88 -16.53
N TYR A 30 -11.32 3.47 -15.55
CA TYR A 30 -12.78 3.45 -15.60
C TYR A 30 -13.36 4.61 -14.76
N ILE A 31 -14.67 4.80 -14.84
CA ILE A 31 -15.40 5.87 -14.13
C ILE A 31 -15.23 5.77 -12.61
N ASP A 32 -15.13 4.56 -12.08
CA ASP A 32 -14.91 4.21 -10.67
C ASP A 32 -13.41 4.14 -10.30
N GLY A 33 -12.52 4.23 -11.28
CA GLY A 33 -11.08 4.29 -11.10
C GLY A 33 -10.30 3.29 -11.96
N LYS A 34 -8.99 3.19 -11.69
CA LYS A 34 -8.06 2.33 -12.45
C LYS A 34 -8.01 0.91 -11.89
N TRP A 35 -8.22 -0.09 -12.72
CA TRP A 35 -8.18 -1.50 -12.30
C TRP A 35 -6.82 -2.10 -12.65
N LEU A 36 -6.08 -2.58 -11.65
CA LEU A 36 -4.73 -3.11 -11.80
C LEU A 36 -4.73 -4.63 -11.60
N THR A 37 -4.21 -5.37 -12.58
CA THR A 37 -4.03 -6.83 -12.47
C THR A 37 -2.55 -7.12 -12.28
N ILE A 38 -2.18 -7.70 -11.14
CA ILE A 38 -0.79 -8.07 -10.82
C ILE A 38 -0.70 -9.60 -10.76
N PRO A 39 0.14 -10.24 -11.60
CA PRO A 39 0.41 -11.67 -11.47
C PRO A 39 1.30 -11.90 -10.24
N ILE A 40 0.88 -12.80 -9.34
CA ILE A 40 1.67 -13.17 -8.15
C ILE A 40 2.49 -14.42 -8.52
N LEU A 41 3.76 -14.22 -8.85
CA LEU A 41 4.69 -15.30 -9.21
C LEU A 41 5.75 -15.52 -8.13
N SER A 42 5.94 -14.54 -7.25
CA SER A 42 6.96 -14.53 -6.20
C SER A 42 6.47 -13.86 -4.92
N ALA A 43 7.25 -14.03 -3.84
CA ALA A 43 7.01 -13.36 -2.57
C ALA A 43 7.09 -11.82 -2.69
N ASP A 44 7.89 -11.30 -3.62
CA ASP A 44 8.01 -9.87 -3.88
C ASP A 44 6.70 -9.30 -4.47
N ASP A 45 6.05 -10.06 -5.35
CA ASP A 45 4.78 -9.64 -5.95
C ASP A 45 3.67 -9.59 -4.90
N LEU A 46 3.67 -10.56 -3.97
CA LEU A 46 2.76 -10.56 -2.82
C LEU A 46 3.02 -9.37 -1.90
N HIS A 47 4.29 -8.99 -1.69
CA HIS A 47 4.66 -7.82 -0.92
C HIS A 47 4.19 -6.51 -1.58
N ASP A 48 4.31 -6.40 -2.90
CA ASP A 48 3.82 -5.25 -3.67
C ASP A 48 2.28 -5.13 -3.59
N VAL A 49 1.56 -6.24 -3.77
CA VAL A 49 0.09 -6.26 -3.60
C VAL A 49 -0.30 -5.87 -2.18
N THR A 50 0.44 -6.33 -1.18
CA THR A 50 0.18 -5.97 0.23
C THR A 50 0.35 -4.48 0.46
N LYS A 51 1.40 -3.85 -0.08
CA LYS A 51 1.59 -2.39 0.01
C LYS A 51 0.45 -1.62 -0.67
N LEU A 52 -0.03 -2.09 -1.83
CA LEU A 52 -1.17 -1.48 -2.53
C LEU A 52 -2.46 -1.59 -1.71
N LEU A 53 -2.70 -2.74 -1.08
CA LEU A 53 -3.85 -2.96 -0.22
C LEU A 53 -3.81 -2.08 1.03
N ILE A 54 -2.65 -1.94 1.67
CA ILE A 54 -2.47 -1.05 2.83
C ILE A 54 -2.75 0.42 2.46
N MET A 55 -2.37 0.84 1.24
CA MET A 55 -2.68 2.18 0.75
C MET A 55 -4.19 2.40 0.54
N LYS A 56 -4.87 1.38 0.00
CA LYS A 56 -6.32 1.37 -0.25
C LYS A 56 -7.15 1.35 1.04
N ARG A 57 -6.74 0.53 2.00
CA ARG A 57 -7.40 0.40 3.31
C ARG A 57 -6.31 0.30 4.37
N PRO A 58 -5.85 1.44 4.92
CA PRO A 58 -4.91 1.40 6.02
C PRO A 58 -5.59 0.68 7.18
N ALA A 59 -5.10 -0.51 7.52
CA ALA A 59 -5.58 -1.23 8.68
C ALA A 59 -5.30 -0.35 9.91
N ALA A 60 -6.29 -0.13 10.76
CA ALA A 60 -6.15 0.61 12.03
C ALA A 60 -5.10 -0.01 12.99
N HIS A 61 -4.51 -1.15 12.64
CA HIS A 61 -3.56 -1.91 13.45
C HIS A 61 -2.07 -1.55 13.26
N SER A 62 -1.71 -0.58 12.41
CA SER A 62 -0.33 -0.05 12.37
C SER A 62 -0.17 1.31 13.05
N SER A 63 -1.09 1.69 13.94
CA SER A 63 -0.69 2.55 15.05
C SER A 63 0.09 1.67 16.03
N SER A 64 1.42 1.68 15.92
CA SER A 64 2.30 1.38 17.03
C SER A 64 2.03 2.39 18.15
N ARG A 65 0.92 2.18 18.87
CA ARG A 65 0.67 2.85 20.14
C ARG A 65 1.83 2.42 21.03
N PRO A 66 2.71 3.34 21.48
CA PRO A 66 3.76 2.94 22.41
C PRO A 66 3.05 2.34 23.62
N LYS A 67 3.39 1.09 23.97
CA LYS A 67 2.91 0.45 25.19
C LYS A 67 3.23 1.42 26.34
N PRO A 68 2.26 1.86 27.16
CA PRO A 68 2.59 2.71 28.30
C PRO A 68 3.50 1.90 29.22
N SER A 69 4.75 2.34 29.31
CA SER A 69 5.74 1.78 30.21
C SER A 69 5.21 1.98 31.64
N ARG A 70 4.79 0.89 32.28
CA ARG A 70 4.41 0.88 33.69
C ARG A 70 5.62 1.36 34.49
N LYS A 71 5.59 2.61 34.98
CA LYS A 71 6.45 3.02 36.08
C LYS A 71 6.09 2.14 37.28
N VAL A 72 6.96 1.19 37.60
CA VAL A 72 7.00 0.59 38.94
C VAL A 72 7.39 1.73 39.89
N SER A 73 6.44 2.16 40.70
CA SER A 73 6.70 2.99 41.87
C SER A 73 7.28 2.09 42.94
N SER A 74 8.60 2.10 43.08
CA SER A 74 9.30 1.44 44.18
C SER A 74 9.33 2.37 45.39
N ARG A 75 8.69 1.89 46.47
CA ARG A 75 8.92 2.13 47.91
C ARG A 75 9.35 3.52 48.38
#